data_AF-A0A2A3MZC5-F1
#
_entry.id   AF-A0A2A3MZC5-F1
#
_cell.length_a   1.000
_cell.length_b   1.000
_cell.length_c   1.000
_cell.angle_alpha   90.00
_cell.angle_beta   90.00
_cell.angle_gamma   90.00
#
_symmetry.space_group_name_H-M   'P 1'
#
loop_
_entity.id
_entity.type
_entity.pdbx_description
1 polymer ?
#
loop_
_entity_poly.entity_id
_entity_poly.type
_entity_poly.pdbx_seq_one_letter_code
_entity_poly.pdbx_strand_id
1 'polypeptide(L)'
;MQNMHNLAGIIDVDGESYEWELRREPQWSDIDGWKGMAIALQQKDTQRGALLEFPPPKRLLKGLQRGRLQINDAIIARGIRAALEAGWEPTSRGKPMVFTVDAEGN
;
A
#
# COMPACT_ATOMS: atom_id res chain seq x y z
N MET A 1 8.69 18.39 11.12
CA MET A 1 8.13 18.12 9.78
C MET A 1 6.88 17.29 10.03
N GLN A 2 5.73 17.72 9.51
CA GLN A 2 4.41 17.21 9.91
C GLN A 2 4.25 15.73 9.52
N ASN A 3 4.21 14.83 10.51
CA ASN A 3 3.71 13.47 10.36
C ASN A 3 2.19 13.55 10.14
N MET A 4 1.78 14.02 8.96
CA MET A 4 0.39 14.02 8.57
C MET A 4 -0.02 12.56 8.38
N HIS A 5 -1.02 12.10 9.12
CA HIS A 5 -1.64 10.79 8.98
C HIS A 5 -2.43 10.76 7.67
N ASN A 6 -1.75 10.97 6.56
CA ASN A 6 -2.36 11.03 5.26
C ASN A 6 -2.66 9.60 4.86
N LEU A 7 -3.95 9.33 4.69
CA LEU A 7 -4.43 8.07 4.11
C LEU A 7 -4.39 8.15 2.58
N ALA A 8 -3.95 9.26 2.00
CA ALA A 8 -3.72 9.44 0.58
C ALA A 8 -2.64 10.49 0.34
N GLY A 9 -1.90 10.36 -0.76
CA GLY A 9 -0.84 11.28 -1.12
C GLY A 9 -0.36 11.09 -2.55
N ILE A 10 0.60 11.91 -2.95
CA ILE A 10 1.29 11.82 -4.24
C ILE A 10 2.78 11.76 -3.94
N ILE A 11 3.48 10.85 -4.60
CA ILE A 11 4.92 10.64 -4.45
C ILE A 11 5.57 10.46 -5.81
N ASP A 12 6.75 11.05 -6.00
CA ASP A 12 7.54 10.86 -7.19
C ASP A 12 8.52 9.70 -6.99
N VAL A 13 8.41 8.67 -7.84
CA VAL A 13 9.25 7.47 -7.79
C VAL A 13 9.89 7.29 -9.16
N ASP A 14 11.22 7.27 -9.20
CA ASP A 14 12.01 7.05 -10.42
C ASP A 14 11.66 8.03 -11.57
N GLY A 15 11.23 9.24 -11.21
CA GLY A 15 10.91 10.33 -12.15
C GLY A 15 9.44 10.39 -12.58
N GLU A 16 8.60 9.48 -12.10
CA GLU A 16 7.17 9.41 -12.40
C GLU A 16 6.35 9.70 -11.14
N SER A 17 5.27 10.47 -11.26
CA SER A 17 4.39 10.78 -10.14
C SER A 17 3.35 9.69 -9.94
N TYR A 18 3.25 9.16 -8.73
CA TYR A 18 2.28 8.15 -8.33
C TYR A 18 1.40 8.67 -7.21
N GLU A 19 0.10 8.56 -7.41
CA GLU A 19 -0.91 8.78 -6.40
C GLU A 19 -1.12 7.49 -5.61
N TRP A 20 -1.23 7.61 -4.30
CA TRP A 20 -1.51 6.49 -3.42
C TRP A 20 -2.66 6.83 -2.49
N GLU A 21 -3.48 5.83 -2.18
CA GLU A 21 -4.61 5.95 -1.27
C GLU A 21 -4.80 4.64 -0.49
N LEU A 22 -4.85 4.75 0.83
CA LEU A 22 -5.22 3.69 1.73
C LEU A 22 -6.72 3.38 1.59
N ARG A 23 -7.02 2.27 0.92
CA ARG A 23 -8.39 1.76 0.73
C ARG A 23 -8.91 1.03 1.96
N ARG A 24 -8.03 0.38 2.72
CA ARG A 24 -8.40 -0.40 3.89
C ARG A 24 -7.33 -0.31 4.96
N GLU A 25 -7.72 0.11 6.16
CA GLU A 25 -6.87 0.04 7.34
C GLU A 25 -6.85 -1.36 7.95
N PRO A 26 -5.74 -1.76 8.61
CA PRO A 26 -5.70 -3.00 9.36
C PRO A 26 -6.67 -2.92 10.54
N GLN A 27 -7.68 -3.78 10.52
CA GLN A 27 -8.74 -3.82 11.52
C GLN A 27 -8.93 -5.24 12.05
N TRP A 28 -9.23 -5.34 13.34
CA TRP A 28 -9.68 -6.59 13.94
C TRP A 28 -11.14 -6.82 13.58
N SER A 29 -11.46 -8.00 13.10
CA SER A 29 -12.83 -8.48 12.90
C SER A 29 -13.03 -9.72 13.74
N ASP A 30 -14.12 -9.79 14.49
CA ASP A 30 -14.41 -10.96 15.34
C ASP A 30 -14.72 -12.23 14.53
N ILE A 31 -15.02 -12.09 13.23
CA ILE A 31 -15.39 -13.18 12.32
C ILE A 31 -14.18 -13.71 11.55
N ASP A 32 -13.43 -12.81 10.91
CA ASP A 32 -12.29 -13.16 10.03
C ASP A 32 -10.91 -12.98 10.70
N GLY A 33 -10.87 -12.51 11.95
CA GLY A 33 -9.64 -12.14 12.64
C GLY A 33 -9.06 -10.81 12.13
N TRP A 34 -7.73 -10.69 12.15
CA TRP A 34 -7.05 -9.49 11.66
C TRP A 34 -7.18 -9.38 10.13
N LYS A 35 -7.88 -8.34 9.66
CA LYS A 35 -7.83 -7.94 8.26
C LYS A 35 -6.59 -7.09 8.03
N GLY A 36 -5.86 -7.41 6.96
CA GLY A 36 -4.71 -6.65 6.50
C GLY A 36 -5.08 -5.26 6.00
N MET A 37 -4.06 -4.53 5.57
CA MET A 37 -4.19 -3.21 4.98
C MET A 37 -4.20 -3.31 3.44
N ALA A 38 -4.94 -2.42 2.76
CA ALA A 38 -4.90 -2.33 1.31
C ALA A 38 -4.64 -0.88 0.88
N ILE A 39 -3.63 -0.67 0.03
CA ILE A 39 -3.25 0.63 -0.53
C ILE A 39 -3.42 0.57 -2.05
N ALA A 40 -4.26 1.43 -2.60
CA ALA A 40 -4.34 1.64 -4.03
C ALA A 40 -3.20 2.58 -4.46
N LEU A 41 -2.52 2.20 -5.52
CA LEU A 41 -1.54 3.00 -6.23
C LEU A 41 -2.08 3.31 -7.62
N GLN A 42 -1.81 4.49 -8.11
CA GLN A 42 -2.16 4.90 -9.47
C GLN A 42 -1.09 5.85 -9.98
N GLN A 43 -0.51 5.55 -11.13
CA GLN A 43 0.39 6.51 -11.76
C GLN A 43 -0.41 7.65 -12.36
N LYS A 44 0.08 8.88 -12.20
CA LYS A 44 -0.49 10.06 -12.84
C LYS A 44 -0.49 9.86 -14.37
N ASP A 45 -1.55 10.34 -15.03
CA ASP A 45 -1.77 10.18 -16.47
C ASP A 45 -2.02 8.72 -16.93
N THR A 46 -2.26 7.79 -16.00
CA THR A 46 -2.64 6.40 -16.31
C THR A 46 -4.01 6.03 -15.73
N GLN A 47 -4.65 5.05 -16.36
CA GLN A 47 -5.93 4.47 -15.89
C GLN A 47 -5.76 3.16 -15.11
N ARG A 48 -4.55 2.56 -15.11
CA ARG A 48 -4.32 1.27 -14.48
C ARG A 48 -3.65 1.43 -13.11
N GLY A 49 -4.46 1.33 -12.07
CA GLY A 49 -3.95 1.27 -10.69
C GLY A 49 -3.36 -0.10 -10.33
N ALA A 50 -2.55 -0.13 -9.29
CA ALA A 50 -2.21 -1.33 -8.53
C ALA A 50 -2.89 -1.28 -7.16
N LEU A 51 -3.14 -2.43 -6.55
CA LEU A 51 -3.60 -2.54 -5.18
C LEU A 51 -2.57 -3.35 -4.40
N LEU A 52 -1.87 -2.70 -3.47
CA LEU A 52 -0.98 -3.34 -2.54
C LEU A 52 -1.76 -3.83 -1.33
N GLU A 53 -1.89 -5.14 -1.18
CA GLU A 53 -2.43 -5.75 0.03
C GLU A 53 -1.29 -6.17 0.96
N PHE A 54 -1.27 -5.56 2.14
CA PHE A 54 -0.33 -5.86 3.20
C PHE A 54 -1.00 -6.80 4.21
N PRO A 55 -0.40 -7.96 4.53
CA PRO A 55 -0.91 -8.85 5.54
C PRO A 55 -0.87 -8.17 6.92
N PRO A 56 -1.75 -8.57 7.86
CA PRO A 56 -1.74 -8.01 9.19
C PRO A 56 -0.38 -8.25 9.87
N PRO A 57 0.27 -7.21 10.43
CA PRO A 57 1.58 -7.37 11.03
C PRO A 57 1.56 -8.44 12.12
N LYS A 58 2.59 -9.30 12.14
CA LYS A 58 2.72 -10.40 13.12
C LYS A 58 2.62 -9.94 14.58
N ARG A 59 2.93 -8.66 14.85
CA ARG A 59 2.73 -8.02 16.17
C ARG A 59 1.26 -7.94 16.56
N LEU A 60 0.38 -7.59 15.62
CA LEU A 60 -1.07 -7.57 15.84
C LEU A 60 -1.60 -9.00 16.07
N LEU A 61 -1.10 -9.97 15.30
CA LEU A 61 -1.40 -11.40 15.51
C LEU A 61 -0.97 -11.90 16.91
N LYS A 62 0.05 -11.28 17.52
CA LYS A 62 0.49 -11.55 18.91
C LYS A 62 -0.31 -10.79 19.99
N GLY A 63 -1.42 -10.14 19.62
CA GLY A 63 -2.28 -9.40 20.56
C GLY A 63 -1.68 -8.08 21.06
N LEU A 64 -0.59 -7.61 20.45
CA LEU A 64 -0.05 -6.28 20.76
C LEU A 64 -0.97 -5.20 20.19
N GLN A 65 -1.14 -4.13 20.97
CA GLN A 65 -1.94 -2.96 20.62
C GLN A 65 -1.61 -2.46 19.21
N ARG A 66 -2.63 -1.95 18.51
CA ARG A 66 -2.48 -1.26 17.21
C ARG A 66 -1.49 -0.10 17.41
N GLY A 67 -0.23 -0.32 17.06
CA GLY A 67 0.70 0.79 16.87
C GLY A 67 0.11 1.71 15.81
N ARG A 68 0.36 3.03 15.90
CA ARG A 68 -0.02 3.93 14.81
C ARG A 68 0.60 3.39 13.52
N LEU A 69 -0.26 3.07 12.56
CA LEU A 69 0.16 2.71 11.22
C LEU A 69 0.80 3.95 10.60
N GLN A 70 2.13 4.00 10.58
CA GLN A 70 2.87 5.08 9.93
C GLN A 70 3.14 4.66 8.50
N ILE A 71 2.19 4.97 7.61
CA ILE A 71 2.47 4.97 6.19
C ILE A 71 3.39 6.16 5.94
N ASN A 72 4.61 5.86 5.50
CA ASN A 72 5.57 6.87 5.09
C ASN A 72 5.82 6.73 3.59
N ASP A 73 6.28 7.81 2.99
CA ASP A 73 6.59 7.87 1.57
C ASP A 73 7.61 6.80 1.16
N ALA A 74 8.52 6.41 2.07
CA ALA A 74 9.50 5.34 1.83
C ALA A 74 8.86 3.95 1.64
N ILE A 75 7.84 3.60 2.45
CA ILE A 75 7.09 2.35 2.32
C ILE A 75 6.31 2.35 1.02
N ILE A 76 5.68 3.49 0.67
CA ILE A 76 4.95 3.62 -0.59
C ILE A 76 5.90 3.49 -1.79
N ALA A 77 7.03 4.20 -1.78
CA ALA A 77 8.03 4.11 -2.84
C ALA A 77 8.56 2.69 -3.01
N ARG A 78 8.81 1.99 -1.90
CA ARG A 78 9.24 0.59 -1.93
C ARG A 78 8.15 -0.33 -2.48
N GLY A 79 6.90 -0.15 -2.06
CA GLY A 79 5.76 -0.91 -2.56
C GLY A 79 5.49 -0.67 -4.06
N ILE A 80 5.65 0.57 -4.54
CA ILE A 80 5.59 0.91 -5.97
C ILE A 80 6.69 0.14 -6.72
N ARG A 81 7.94 0.21 -6.25
CA ARG A 81 9.05 -0.53 -6.88
C ARG A 81 8.83 -2.03 -6.87
N ALA A 82 8.41 -2.61 -5.75
CA ALA A 82 8.09 -4.02 -5.65
C ALA A 82 6.96 -4.42 -6.62
N ALA A 83 5.92 -3.58 -6.77
CA ALA A 83 4.88 -3.81 -7.77
C ALA A 83 5.44 -3.76 -9.20
N LEU A 84 6.25 -2.75 -9.52
CA LEU A 84 6.92 -2.63 -10.83
C LEU A 84 7.80 -3.85 -11.12
N GLU A 85 8.62 -4.28 -10.16
CA GLU A 85 9.46 -5.49 -10.24
C GLU A 85 8.62 -6.77 -10.36
N ALA A 86 7.45 -6.82 -9.73
CA ALA A 86 6.49 -7.91 -9.86
C ALA A 86 5.72 -7.90 -11.20
N GLY A 87 5.99 -6.94 -12.09
CA GLY A 87 5.36 -6.85 -13.42
C GLY A 87 4.13 -5.94 -13.45
N TRP A 88 3.98 -5.03 -12.50
CA TRP A 88 3.01 -3.94 -12.63
C TRP A 88 3.42 -3.00 -13.75
N GLU A 89 2.60 -2.94 -14.79
CA GLU A 89 2.78 -1.98 -15.88
C GLU A 89 1.65 -0.94 -15.82
N PRO A 90 1.90 0.25 -15.25
CA PRO A 90 0.88 1.31 -15.15
C PRO A 90 0.50 1.91 -16.51
N THR A 91 1.42 1.89 -17.48
CA THR A 91 1.16 2.30 -18.87
C THR A 91 0.34 1.27 -19.68
N SER A 92 0.25 0.03 -19.19
CA SER A 92 -0.49 -1.03 -19.85
C SER A 92 -1.99 -0.90 -19.58
N ARG A 93 -2.82 -1.22 -20.59
CA ARG A 93 -4.28 -1.10 -20.49
C ARG A 93 -4.89 -2.37 -19.90
N GLY A 94 -5.54 -2.28 -18.74
CA GLY A 94 -6.16 -3.45 -18.11
C GLY A 94 -6.75 -3.19 -16.72
N LYS A 95 -7.24 -4.26 -16.09
CA LYS A 95 -7.76 -4.22 -14.72
C LYS A 95 -6.65 -3.91 -13.70
N PRO A 96 -7.00 -3.32 -12.54
CA PRO A 96 -6.06 -3.13 -11.46
C PRO A 96 -5.45 -4.46 -11.01
N MET A 97 -4.13 -4.49 -10.86
CA MET A 97 -3.43 -5.69 -10.36
C MET A 97 -3.29 -5.62 -8.86
N VAL A 98 -3.62 -6.71 -8.18
CA VAL A 98 -3.46 -6.84 -6.73
C VAL A 98 -2.13 -7.52 -6.46
N PHE A 99 -1.27 -6.85 -5.69
CA PHE A 99 0.01 -7.36 -5.26
C PHE A 99 -0.03 -7.54 -3.75
N THR A 100 0.27 -8.75 -3.28
CA THR A 100 0.45 -8.99 -1.85
C THR A 100 1.88 -8.66 -1.51
N VAL A 101 2.10 -7.62 -0.71
CA VAL A 101 3.44 -7.18 -0.29
C VAL A 101 3.65 -7.63 1.14
N ASP A 102 4.87 -8.04 1.50
CA ASP A 102 5.13 -8.34 2.89
C ASP A 102 5.04 -7.09 3.78
N ALA A 103 5.05 -7.27 5.11
CA ALA A 103 4.93 -6.15 6.06
C ALA A 103 6.08 -5.12 5.96
N GLU A 104 7.12 -5.39 5.17
CA GLU A 104 8.29 -4.56 4.95
C GLU A 104 8.34 -3.92 3.54
N GLY A 105 7.37 -4.25 2.69
CA GLY A 105 7.27 -3.74 1.33
C GLY A 105 8.16 -4.47 0.32
N ASN A 106 8.53 -5.73 0.58
CA ASN A 106 9.30 -6.61 -0.30
C ASN A 106 8.42 -7.57 -1.11
#